data_AF-A0A7S2CKK3-F1
#
_entry.id   AF-A0A7S2CKK3-F1
#
_cell.length_a   1.000
_cell.length_b   1.000
_cell.length_c   1.000
_cell.angle_alpha   90.00
_cell.angle_beta   90.00
_cell.angle_gamma   90.00
#
_symmetry.space_group_name_H-M   'P 1'
#
loop_
_entity.id
_entity.type
_entity.pdbx_description
1 polymer ?
#
loop_
_entity_poly.entity_id
_entity_poly.type
_entity_poly.pdbx_seq_one_letter_code
_entity_poly.pdbx_strand_id
1 'polypeptide(L)'
;FANGLRTALVSLALVLVPVVLQIFVNRFFFFRQRWIAHRSLYSFYEYNMIYVNAIIGIAAVLSRIVLLLVFNVLYLPRLDQSLMPGPEGTLYQYDAGFGAYVAMLALDHRYNNPVGMCFTELLINTLRARRAAKIVQRVILRAPARKAAALAISLRAVAHRRWLRARNRWQLALFLLHNPLLRAERRQAFVFIRKETPVSCEV
;
A
#
# COMPACT_ATOMS: atom_id res chain seq x y z
N PHE A 1 46.59 22.06 2.22
CA PHE A 1 45.18 22.49 2.30
C PHE A 1 44.90 23.85 1.65
N ALA A 2 45.60 24.93 2.02
CA ALA A 2 45.32 26.28 1.47
C ALA A 2 45.42 26.40 -0.07
N ASN A 3 46.44 25.77 -0.68
CA ASN A 3 46.62 25.81 -2.13
C ASN A 3 45.56 25.00 -2.90
N GLY A 4 45.10 23.87 -2.32
CA GLY A 4 44.02 23.06 -2.90
C GLY A 4 42.65 23.72 -2.81
N LEU A 5 42.39 24.48 -1.73
CA LEU A 5 41.18 25.26 -1.60
C LEU A 5 41.15 26.41 -2.62
N ARG A 6 42.29 27.08 -2.84
CA ARG A 6 42.41 28.14 -3.85
C ARG A 6 42.18 27.63 -5.27
N THR A 7 42.77 26.51 -5.64
CA THR A 7 42.56 25.92 -6.97
C THR A 7 41.11 25.47 -7.16
N ALA A 8 40.48 24.91 -6.13
CA ALA A 8 39.06 24.53 -6.15
C ALA A 8 38.13 25.75 -6.27
N LEU A 9 38.44 26.85 -5.59
CA LEU A 9 37.66 28.09 -5.69
C LEU A 9 37.78 28.72 -7.08
N VAL A 10 38.99 28.72 -7.66
CA VAL A 10 39.22 29.24 -9.02
C VAL A 10 38.51 28.38 -10.06
N SER A 11 38.55 27.05 -9.95
CA SER A 11 37.84 26.16 -10.87
C SER A 11 36.32 26.26 -10.74
N LEU A 12 35.80 26.44 -9.53
CA LEU A 12 34.37 26.67 -9.28
C LEU A 12 33.91 28.01 -9.85
N ALA A 13 34.69 29.08 -9.64
CA ALA A 13 34.39 30.40 -10.19
C ALA A 13 34.41 30.39 -11.74
N LEU A 14 35.37 29.66 -12.34
CA LEU A 14 35.47 29.52 -13.79
C LEU A 14 34.21 28.88 -14.43
N VAL A 15 33.51 28.02 -13.70
CA VAL A 15 32.25 27.39 -14.17
C VAL A 15 31.03 28.24 -13.83
N LEU A 16 30.97 28.85 -12.64
CA LEU A 16 29.80 29.61 -12.20
C LEU A 16 29.64 30.96 -12.92
N VAL A 17 30.75 31.66 -13.18
CA VAL A 17 30.73 32.97 -13.85
C VAL A 17 30.06 32.90 -15.23
N PRO A 18 30.44 32.00 -16.16
CA PRO A 18 29.77 31.90 -17.45
C PRO A 18 28.30 31.49 -17.34
N VAL A 19 27.93 30.63 -16.38
CA VAL A 19 26.50 30.26 -16.17
C VAL A 19 25.67 31.47 -15.75
N VAL A 20 26.14 32.26 -14.78
CA VAL A 20 25.43 33.46 -14.32
C VAL A 20 25.36 34.51 -15.42
N LEU A 21 26.45 34.70 -16.17
CA LEU A 21 26.49 35.60 -17.31
C LEU A 21 25.50 35.17 -18.40
N GLN A 22 25.43 33.87 -18.70
CA GLN A 22 24.48 33.32 -19.68
C GLN A 22 23.03 33.55 -19.24
N ILE A 23 22.70 33.30 -17.97
CA ILE A 23 21.36 33.57 -17.41
C ILE A 23 21.01 35.05 -17.55
N PHE A 24 21.96 35.93 -17.21
CA PHE A 24 21.78 37.38 -17.30
C PHE A 24 21.56 37.84 -18.75
N VAL A 25 22.46 37.48 -19.67
CA VAL A 25 22.38 37.85 -21.09
C VAL A 25 21.10 37.30 -21.73
N ASN A 26 20.75 36.04 -21.45
CA ASN A 26 19.51 35.45 -21.94
C ASN A 26 18.29 36.21 -21.42
N ARG A 27 18.22 36.47 -20.10
CA ARG A 27 17.08 37.11 -19.46
C ARG A 27 16.86 38.56 -19.88
N PHE A 28 17.93 39.34 -20.04
CA PHE A 28 17.84 40.78 -20.32
C PHE A 28 17.92 41.14 -21.80
N PHE A 29 18.73 40.42 -22.59
CA PHE A 29 19.02 40.80 -23.98
C PHE A 29 18.23 39.99 -25.00
N PHE A 30 18.15 38.67 -24.83
CA PHE A 30 17.57 37.79 -25.85
C PHE A 30 16.07 37.49 -25.66
N PHE A 31 15.62 37.27 -24.43
CA PHE A 31 14.23 36.90 -24.13
C PHE A 31 13.39 38.11 -23.72
N ARG A 32 12.59 38.64 -24.66
CA ARG A 32 11.55 39.63 -24.34
C ARG A 32 10.26 38.89 -24.01
N GLN A 33 10.02 38.69 -22.71
CA GLN A 33 8.95 37.86 -22.12
C GLN A 33 8.97 36.37 -22.51
N ARG A 34 8.52 36.04 -23.73
CA ARG A 34 8.38 34.64 -24.22
C ARG A 34 8.98 34.41 -25.61
N TRP A 35 9.38 35.47 -26.31
CA TRP A 35 9.88 35.40 -27.68
C TRP A 35 11.33 35.89 -27.76
N ILE A 36 12.09 35.30 -28.69
CA ILE A 36 13.48 35.67 -28.98
C ILE A 36 13.44 36.98 -29.78
N ALA A 37 14.02 38.05 -29.26
CA ALA A 37 13.97 39.37 -29.89
C ALA A 37 14.79 39.41 -31.21
N HIS A 38 16.07 39.02 -31.14
CA HIS A 38 17.00 39.05 -32.28
C HIS A 38 17.45 37.63 -32.62
N ARG A 39 16.75 36.97 -33.55
CA ARG A 39 16.98 35.55 -33.91
C ARG A 39 18.39 35.28 -34.45
N SER A 40 18.91 36.12 -35.35
CA SER A 40 20.23 35.92 -35.97
C SER A 40 21.39 36.05 -34.96
N LEU A 41 21.34 37.08 -34.11
CA LEU A 41 22.33 37.29 -33.05
C LEU A 41 22.29 36.17 -32.00
N TYR A 42 21.09 35.70 -31.66
CA TYR A 42 20.94 34.57 -30.75
C TYR A 42 21.54 33.28 -31.34
N SER A 43 21.32 33.00 -32.63
CA SER A 43 21.94 31.83 -33.28
C SER A 43 23.47 31.89 -33.31
N PHE A 44 24.07 33.06 -33.54
CA PHE A 44 25.53 33.23 -33.45
C PHE A 44 26.03 33.04 -32.01
N TYR A 45 25.32 33.60 -31.03
CA TYR A 45 25.64 33.46 -29.61
C TYR A 45 25.56 31.99 -29.14
N GLU A 46 24.47 31.30 -29.47
CA GLU A 46 24.26 29.89 -29.12
C GLU A 46 25.33 28.99 -29.75
N TYR A 47 25.69 29.25 -31.01
CA TYR A 47 26.77 28.53 -31.69
C TYR A 47 28.11 28.69 -30.96
N ASN A 48 28.46 29.89 -30.50
CA ASN A 48 29.69 30.10 -29.72
C ASN A 48 29.60 29.48 -28.32
N MET A 49 28.42 29.48 -27.69
CA MET A 49 28.21 28.95 -26.35
C MET A 49 28.18 27.42 -26.28
N ILE A 50 28.11 26.72 -27.42
CA ILE A 50 28.05 25.25 -27.44
C ILE A 50 29.25 24.60 -26.72
N TYR A 51 30.45 25.16 -26.89
CA TYR A 51 31.68 24.65 -26.28
C TYR A 51 31.68 24.83 -24.75
N VAL A 52 31.23 26.00 -24.28
CA VAL A 52 31.12 26.31 -22.85
C VAL A 52 30.04 25.45 -22.20
N ASN A 53 28.90 25.30 -22.87
CA ASN A 53 27.78 24.47 -22.42
C ASN A 53 28.15 22.98 -22.37
N ALA A 54 29.01 22.49 -23.28
CA ALA A 54 29.50 21.12 -23.23
C ALA A 54 30.33 20.86 -21.95
N ILE A 55 31.22 21.78 -21.58
CA ILE A 55 32.04 21.69 -20.35
C ILE A 55 31.14 21.76 -19.11
N ILE A 56 30.20 22.70 -19.07
CA ILE A 56 29.21 22.82 -17.98
C ILE A 56 28.37 21.55 -17.88
N GLY A 57 27.97 20.97 -19.02
CA GLY A 57 27.21 19.72 -19.08
C GLY A 57 27.97 18.54 -18.46
N ILE A 58 29.27 18.39 -18.77
CA ILE A 58 30.12 17.37 -18.16
C ILE A 58 30.20 17.57 -16.64
N ALA A 59 30.44 18.80 -16.18
CA ALA A 59 30.49 19.12 -14.75
C ALA A 59 29.15 18.82 -14.05
N ALA A 60 28.03 19.14 -14.70
CA ALA A 60 26.69 18.86 -14.18
C ALA A 60 26.42 17.34 -14.06
N VAL A 61 26.79 16.55 -15.07
CA VAL A 61 26.65 15.08 -15.02
C VAL A 61 27.50 14.49 -13.90
N LEU A 62 28.75 14.94 -13.73
CA LEU A 62 29.60 14.51 -12.61
C LEU A 62 28.97 14.85 -11.26
N SER A 63 28.49 16.08 -11.09
CA SER A 63 27.80 16.49 -9.85
C SER A 63 26.56 15.64 -9.57
N ARG A 64 25.81 15.27 -10.62
CA ARG A 64 24.62 14.42 -10.53
C ARG A 64 24.99 13.00 -10.11
N ILE A 65 26.07 12.43 -10.64
CA ILE A 65 26.57 11.12 -10.23
C ILE A 65 26.94 11.13 -8.74
N VAL A 66 27.65 12.16 -8.27
CA VAL A 66 28.03 12.28 -6.85
C VAL A 66 26.79 12.40 -5.95
N LEU A 67 25.82 13.25 -6.31
CA LEU A 67 24.59 13.40 -5.54
C LEU A 67 23.80 12.09 -5.51
N LEU A 68 23.64 11.42 -6.65
CA LEU A 68 22.97 10.12 -6.71
C LEU A 68 23.67 9.11 -5.82
N LEU A 69 25.01 9.02 -5.84
CA LEU A 69 25.75 8.12 -4.98
C LEU A 69 25.50 8.42 -3.49
N VAL A 70 25.61 9.68 -3.08
CA VAL A 70 25.37 10.09 -1.68
C VAL A 70 23.96 9.75 -1.23
N PHE A 71 22.94 10.10 -2.03
CA PHE A 71 21.56 9.78 -1.68
C PHE A 71 21.31 8.27 -1.66
N ASN A 72 21.81 7.51 -2.63
CA ASN A 72 21.66 6.05 -2.65
C ASN A 72 22.30 5.40 -1.40
N VAL A 73 23.45 5.90 -0.93
CA VAL A 73 24.09 5.40 0.31
C VAL A 73 23.25 5.76 1.55
N LEU A 74 22.72 6.98 1.62
CA LEU A 74 21.89 7.41 2.75
C LEU A 74 20.55 6.66 2.83
N TYR A 75 19.97 6.32 1.67
CA TYR A 75 18.70 5.59 1.57
C TYR A 75 18.87 4.07 1.50
N LEU A 76 20.09 3.55 1.36
CA LEU A 76 20.39 2.12 1.36
C LEU A 76 19.77 1.31 2.52
N PRO A 77 19.77 1.78 3.79
CA PRO A 77 19.17 1.00 4.88
C PRO A 77 17.63 1.04 4.87
N ARG A 78 17.02 1.91 4.07
CA ARG A 78 15.57 2.10 4.04
C ARG A 78 14.95 1.20 2.97
N LEU A 79 14.25 0.14 3.41
CA LEU A 79 13.66 -0.88 2.53
C LEU A 79 12.22 -0.58 2.07
N ASP A 80 11.62 0.49 2.56
CA ASP A 80 10.24 0.88 2.25
C ASP A 80 10.08 1.58 0.89
N GLN A 81 11.19 2.01 0.28
CA GLN A 81 11.24 2.66 -1.02
C GLN A 81 12.26 1.95 -1.92
N SER A 82 11.88 1.69 -3.17
CA SER A 82 12.84 1.14 -4.13
C SER A 82 13.75 2.25 -4.68
N LEU A 83 15.04 1.94 -4.79
CA LEU A 83 16.06 2.83 -5.37
C LEU A 83 16.09 2.76 -6.90
N MET A 84 15.37 1.81 -7.51
CA MET A 84 15.42 1.56 -8.94
C MET A 84 14.60 2.61 -9.72
N PRO A 85 15.18 3.24 -10.75
CA PRO A 85 14.47 4.24 -11.55
C PRO A 85 13.42 3.58 -12.45
N GLY A 86 12.30 4.25 -12.69
CA GLY A 86 11.32 3.83 -13.70
C GLY A 86 9.98 4.54 -13.54
N PRO A 87 9.22 4.75 -14.63
CA PRO A 87 7.84 5.20 -14.54
C PRO A 87 7.05 4.14 -13.76
N GLU A 88 6.52 4.53 -12.60
CA GLU A 88 5.75 3.64 -11.72
C GLU A 88 6.51 2.39 -11.21
N GLY A 89 7.84 2.44 -11.17
CA GLY A 89 8.64 1.42 -10.52
C GLY A 89 8.81 0.11 -11.31
N THR A 90 8.67 0.09 -12.65
CA THR A 90 8.81 -1.15 -13.47
C THR A 90 10.05 -2.00 -13.14
N LEU A 91 11.15 -1.39 -12.67
CA LEU A 91 12.39 -2.06 -12.29
C LEU A 91 12.48 -2.48 -10.81
N TYR A 92 11.42 -2.36 -10.01
CA TYR A 92 11.42 -2.79 -8.59
C TYR A 92 11.77 -4.28 -8.42
N GLN A 93 11.58 -5.09 -9.46
CA GLN A 93 11.89 -6.52 -9.45
C GLN A 93 13.39 -6.80 -9.27
N TYR A 94 14.24 -5.85 -9.66
CA TYR A 94 15.69 -5.94 -9.48
C TYR A 94 16.16 -5.50 -8.10
N ASP A 95 15.25 -4.96 -7.27
CA ASP A 95 15.50 -4.57 -5.90
C ASP A 95 15.02 -5.68 -4.95
N ALA A 96 15.94 -6.59 -4.62
CA ALA A 96 15.65 -7.70 -3.72
C ALA A 96 15.27 -7.23 -2.31
N GLY A 97 15.79 -6.08 -1.86
CA GLY A 97 15.50 -5.51 -0.55
C GLY A 97 14.05 -5.05 -0.46
N PHE A 98 13.63 -4.22 -1.41
CA PHE A 98 12.24 -3.77 -1.50
C PHE A 98 11.27 -4.94 -1.71
N GLY A 99 11.63 -5.90 -2.56
CA GLY A 99 10.83 -7.11 -2.78
C GLY A 99 10.62 -7.93 -1.51
N ALA A 100 11.67 -8.12 -0.70
CA ALA A 100 11.58 -8.81 0.59
C ALA A 100 10.69 -8.06 1.59
N TYR A 101 10.78 -6.73 1.63
CA TYR A 101 9.92 -5.90 2.48
C TYR A 101 8.44 -6.03 2.12
N VAL A 102 8.09 -5.96 0.82
CA VAL A 102 6.72 -6.15 0.35
C VAL A 102 6.20 -7.55 0.67
N ALA A 103 7.03 -8.58 0.49
CA ALA A 103 6.67 -9.96 0.83
C ALA A 103 6.41 -10.13 2.33
N MET A 104 7.26 -9.56 3.18
CA MET A 104 7.07 -9.54 4.64
C MET A 104 5.76 -8.84 5.01
N LEU A 105 5.48 -7.68 4.42
CA LEU A 105 4.26 -6.93 4.69
C LEU A 105 3.00 -7.70 4.26
N ALA A 106 3.05 -8.38 3.11
CA ALA A 106 1.96 -9.23 2.64
C ALA A 106 1.74 -10.45 3.57
N LEU A 107 2.83 -11.04 4.05
CA LEU A 107 2.79 -12.15 5.00
C LEU A 107 2.16 -11.70 6.34
N ASP A 108 2.63 -10.58 6.89
CA ASP A 108 2.08 -10.00 8.11
C ASP A 108 0.61 -9.63 7.95
N HIS A 109 0.24 -9.04 6.81
CA HIS A 109 -1.17 -8.74 6.54
C HIS A 109 -2.01 -10.03 6.49
N ARG A 110 -1.48 -11.12 5.93
CA ARG A 110 -2.24 -12.37 5.79
C ARG A 110 -2.40 -13.12 7.10
N TYR A 111 -1.35 -13.18 7.92
CA TYR A 111 -1.33 -13.97 9.15
C TYR A 111 -1.71 -13.16 10.39
N ASN A 112 -1.33 -11.89 10.45
CA ASN A 112 -1.53 -11.00 11.61
C ASN A 112 -2.62 -9.95 11.38
N ASN A 113 -3.61 -10.23 10.52
CA ASN A 113 -4.75 -9.33 10.34
C ASN A 113 -5.53 -9.19 11.66
N PRO A 114 -5.63 -7.97 12.26
CA PRO A 114 -6.29 -7.78 13.54
C PRO A 114 -7.78 -8.15 13.50
N VAL A 115 -8.45 -7.96 12.35
CA VAL A 115 -9.86 -8.35 12.18
C VAL A 115 -10.01 -9.86 12.21
N GLY A 116 -9.11 -10.58 11.55
CA GLY A 116 -9.07 -12.05 11.54
C GLY A 116 -8.79 -12.62 12.93
N MET A 117 -7.81 -12.04 13.63
CA MET A 117 -7.44 -12.45 14.99
C MET A 117 -8.59 -12.22 15.98
N CYS A 118 -9.19 -11.02 15.99
CA CYS A 118 -10.33 -10.71 16.86
C CYS A 118 -11.54 -11.59 16.54
N PHE A 119 -11.81 -11.86 15.26
CA PHE A 119 -12.91 -12.73 14.86
C PHE A 119 -12.72 -14.17 15.33
N THR A 120 -11.52 -14.73 15.13
CA THR A 120 -11.24 -16.11 15.56
C THR A 120 -11.25 -16.23 17.08
N GLU A 121 -10.74 -15.23 17.81
CA GLU A 121 -10.81 -15.19 19.27
C GLU A 121 -12.26 -15.14 19.78
N LEU A 122 -13.08 -14.25 19.22
CA LEU A 122 -14.51 -14.17 19.55
C LEU A 122 -15.22 -15.50 19.25
N LEU A 123 -14.89 -16.14 18.14
CA LEU A 123 -15.45 -17.44 17.76
C LEU A 123 -15.03 -18.55 18.74
N ILE A 124 -13.74 -18.62 19.10
CA ILE A 124 -13.23 -19.60 20.07
C ILE A 124 -13.89 -19.40 21.44
N ASN A 125 -13.99 -18.16 21.92
CA ASN A 125 -14.61 -17.83 23.20
C ASN A 125 -16.10 -18.20 23.22
N THR A 126 -16.84 -17.89 22.16
CA THR A 126 -18.25 -18.29 22.06
C THR A 126 -18.44 -19.81 21.96
N LEU A 127 -17.54 -20.52 21.27
CA LEU A 127 -17.58 -21.99 21.20
C LEU A 127 -17.22 -22.64 22.54
N ARG A 128 -16.23 -22.12 23.27
CA ARG A 128 -15.87 -22.57 24.63
C ARG A 128 -17.04 -22.37 25.59
N ALA A 129 -17.67 -21.19 25.61
CA ALA A 129 -18.85 -20.92 26.41
C ALA A 129 -20.01 -21.89 26.09
N ARG A 130 -20.26 -22.17 24.81
CA ARG A 130 -21.26 -23.16 24.37
C ARG A 130 -20.91 -24.58 24.81
N ARG A 131 -19.64 -24.99 24.77
CA ARG A 131 -19.19 -26.30 25.24
C ARG A 131 -19.37 -26.43 26.75
N ALA A 132 -18.97 -25.42 27.53
CA ALA A 132 -19.16 -25.38 28.98
C ALA A 132 -20.66 -25.51 29.35
N ALA A 133 -21.53 -24.73 28.71
CA ALA A 133 -22.97 -24.80 28.92
C ALA A 133 -23.55 -26.19 28.59
N LYS A 134 -23.07 -26.86 27.53
CA LYS A 134 -23.48 -28.25 27.21
C LYS A 134 -23.01 -29.27 28.25
N ILE A 135 -21.79 -29.12 28.79
CA ILE A 135 -21.26 -30.01 29.82
C ILE A 135 -22.10 -29.89 31.08
N VAL A 136 -22.35 -28.66 31.55
CA VAL A 136 -23.24 -28.40 32.69
C VAL A 136 -24.62 -29.00 32.47
N GLN A 137 -25.20 -28.83 31.27
CA GLN A 137 -26.49 -29.43 30.91
C GLN A 137 -26.47 -30.97 31.01
N ARG A 138 -25.40 -31.63 30.54
CA ARG A 138 -25.25 -33.10 30.63
C ARG A 138 -25.10 -33.59 32.07
N VAL A 139 -24.38 -32.86 32.92
CA VAL A 139 -24.23 -33.19 34.34
C VAL A 139 -25.59 -33.10 35.05
N ILE A 140 -26.34 -32.03 34.82
CA ILE A 140 -27.70 -31.85 35.38
C ILE A 140 -28.64 -32.98 34.92
N LEU A 141 -28.56 -33.41 33.66
CA LEU A 141 -29.39 -34.48 33.10
C LEU A 141 -29.11 -35.87 33.69
N ARG A 142 -27.91 -36.12 34.23
CA ARG A 142 -27.55 -37.42 34.84
C ARG A 142 -28.06 -37.59 36.27
N ALA A 143 -28.50 -36.53 36.94
CA ALA A 143 -29.03 -36.61 38.30
C ALA A 143 -30.44 -37.27 38.32
N PRO A 144 -30.63 -38.40 39.02
CA PRO A 144 -31.83 -39.24 38.88
C PRO A 144 -33.14 -38.58 39.35
N ALA A 145 -33.07 -37.58 40.24
CA ALA A 145 -34.24 -36.97 40.88
C ALA A 145 -34.87 -35.77 40.15
N ARG A 146 -34.36 -35.32 38.99
CA ARG A 146 -34.78 -34.04 38.36
C ARG A 146 -35.06 -34.09 36.85
N LYS A 147 -35.62 -35.20 36.35
CA LYS A 147 -35.94 -35.35 34.91
C LYS A 147 -36.92 -34.28 34.38
N ALA A 148 -37.93 -33.88 35.15
CA ALA A 148 -38.91 -32.86 34.75
C ALA A 148 -38.27 -31.45 34.66
N ALA A 149 -37.47 -31.06 35.65
CA ALA A 149 -36.73 -29.79 35.61
C ALA A 149 -35.72 -29.75 34.46
N ALA A 150 -35.09 -30.88 34.14
CA ALA A 150 -34.14 -30.98 33.03
C ALA A 150 -34.83 -30.86 31.66
N LEU A 151 -36.07 -31.35 31.51
CA LEU A 151 -36.89 -31.17 30.30
C LEU A 151 -37.31 -29.70 30.12
N ALA A 152 -37.67 -29.01 31.20
CA ALA A 152 -38.00 -27.57 31.15
C ALA A 152 -36.79 -26.72 30.71
N ILE A 153 -35.58 -27.05 31.20
CA ILE A 153 -34.34 -26.38 30.80
C ILE A 153 -34.04 -26.60 29.31
N SER A 154 -34.24 -27.81 28.79
CA SER A 154 -33.98 -28.12 27.37
C SER A 154 -34.96 -27.43 26.43
N LEU A 155 -36.25 -27.37 26.77
CA LEU A 155 -37.28 -26.64 26.02
C LEU A 155 -36.99 -25.13 25.99
N ARG A 156 -36.62 -24.54 27.13
CA ARG A 156 -36.22 -23.13 27.22
C ARG A 156 -34.98 -22.84 26.37
N ALA A 157 -34.01 -23.75 26.34
CA ALA A 157 -32.83 -23.64 25.48
C ALA A 157 -33.18 -23.71 23.98
N VAL A 158 -34.14 -24.56 23.58
CA VAL A 158 -34.61 -24.65 22.18
C VAL A 158 -35.36 -23.37 21.78
N ALA A 159 -36.26 -22.87 22.64
CA ALA A 159 -36.96 -21.60 22.42
C ALA A 159 -35.98 -20.42 22.28
N HIS A 160 -34.99 -20.35 23.17
CA HIS A 160 -33.92 -19.34 23.11
C HIS A 160 -33.14 -19.39 21.79
N ARG A 161 -32.84 -20.59 21.26
CA ARG A 161 -32.18 -20.73 19.94
C ARG A 161 -33.06 -20.24 18.79
N ARG A 162 -34.38 -20.48 18.83
CA ARG A 162 -35.30 -19.99 17.79
C ARG A 162 -35.36 -18.46 17.79
N TRP A 163 -35.45 -17.84 18.96
CA TRP A 163 -35.42 -16.39 19.10
C TRP A 163 -34.10 -15.79 18.57
N LEU A 164 -32.94 -16.35 18.94
CA LEU A 164 -31.64 -15.91 18.42
C LEU A 164 -31.56 -15.99 16.89
N ARG A 165 -32.11 -17.05 16.28
CA ARG A 165 -32.15 -17.18 14.81
C ARG A 165 -33.02 -16.10 14.17
N ALA A 166 -34.18 -15.81 14.74
CA ALA A 166 -35.05 -14.75 14.25
C ALA A 166 -34.34 -13.39 14.34
N ARG A 167 -33.74 -13.06 15.49
CA ARG A 167 -32.96 -11.83 15.69
C ARG A 167 -31.84 -11.69 14.66
N ASN A 168 -31.05 -12.75 14.44
CA ASN A 168 -29.95 -12.72 13.47
C ASN A 168 -30.45 -12.51 12.02
N ARG A 169 -31.61 -13.09 11.66
CA ARG A 169 -32.22 -12.88 10.33
C ARG A 169 -32.68 -11.44 10.14
N TRP A 170 -33.30 -10.85 11.16
CA TRP A 170 -33.71 -9.45 11.14
C TRP A 170 -32.51 -8.50 11.07
N GLN A 171 -31.46 -8.75 11.87
CA GLN A 171 -30.22 -7.97 11.81
C GLN A 171 -29.54 -8.06 10.44
N LEU A 172 -29.52 -9.25 9.82
CA LEU A 172 -28.99 -9.42 8.47
C LEU A 172 -29.83 -8.64 7.43
N ALA A 173 -31.17 -8.68 7.53
CA ALA A 173 -32.04 -7.93 6.64
C ALA A 173 -31.79 -6.42 6.75
N LEU A 174 -31.70 -5.90 7.98
CA LEU A 174 -31.36 -4.50 8.23
C LEU A 174 -29.99 -4.14 7.65
N PHE A 175 -28.96 -4.97 7.90
CA PHE A 175 -27.62 -4.72 7.38
C PHE A 175 -27.58 -4.68 5.83
N LEU A 176 -28.32 -5.56 5.16
CA LEU A 176 -28.39 -5.61 3.69
C LEU A 176 -29.23 -4.47 3.09
N LEU A 177 -30.22 -3.95 3.81
CA LEU A 177 -30.99 -2.78 3.36
C LEU A 177 -30.11 -1.52 3.33
N HIS A 178 -29.23 -1.36 4.33
CA HIS A 178 -28.32 -0.21 4.40
C HIS A 178 -27.11 -0.34 3.46
N ASN A 179 -26.79 -1.55 2.98
CA ASN A 179 -25.61 -1.82 2.14
C ASN A 179 -26.02 -2.48 0.80
N PRO A 180 -26.46 -1.69 -0.21
CA PRO A 180 -27.01 -2.23 -1.45
C PRO A 180 -25.99 -3.00 -2.31
N LEU A 181 -24.71 -2.60 -2.27
CA LEU A 181 -23.63 -3.29 -3.00
C LEU A 181 -23.43 -4.73 -2.50
N LEU A 182 -23.40 -4.92 -1.18
CA LEU A 182 -23.26 -6.24 -0.57
C LEU A 182 -24.47 -7.14 -0.86
N ARG A 183 -25.65 -6.55 -1.09
CA ARG A 183 -26.85 -7.30 -1.51
C ARG A 183 -26.70 -7.85 -2.93
N ALA A 184 -26.10 -7.08 -3.85
CA ALA A 184 -25.82 -7.52 -5.20
C ALA A 184 -24.77 -8.64 -5.21
N GLU A 185 -23.63 -8.43 -4.54
CA GLU A 185 -22.55 -9.43 -4.37
C GLU A 185 -23.08 -10.75 -3.78
N ARG A 186 -23.87 -10.66 -2.70
CA ARG A 186 -24.46 -11.84 -2.06
C ARG A 186 -25.39 -12.60 -3.02
N ARG A 187 -26.16 -11.91 -3.86
CA ARG A 187 -27.02 -12.54 -4.86
C ARG A 187 -26.19 -13.27 -5.92
N GLN A 188 -25.09 -12.66 -6.38
CA GLN A 188 -24.19 -13.27 -7.35
C GLN A 188 -23.50 -14.52 -6.78
N ALA A 189 -23.00 -14.45 -5.55
CA ALA A 189 -22.40 -15.60 -4.87
C ALA A 189 -23.38 -16.78 -4.75
N PHE A 190 -24.66 -16.54 -4.45
CA PHE A 190 -25.67 -17.62 -4.41
C PHE A 190 -25.95 -18.23 -5.79
N VAL A 191 -25.94 -17.42 -6.86
CA VAL A 191 -26.11 -17.92 -8.23
C VAL A 191 -24.89 -18.76 -8.63
N PHE A 192 -23.69 -18.33 -8.28
CA PHE A 192 -22.45 -19.05 -8.53
C PHE A 192 -22.44 -20.43 -7.84
N ILE A 193 -22.69 -20.47 -6.53
CA ILE A 193 -22.78 -21.73 -5.77
C ILE A 193 -23.82 -22.68 -6.36
N ARG A 194 -24.97 -22.15 -6.82
CA ARG A 194 -26.03 -22.97 -7.43
C ARG A 194 -25.61 -23.55 -8.79
N LYS A 195 -24.78 -22.85 -9.57
CA LYS A 195 -24.27 -23.34 -10.87
C LYS A 195 -23.18 -24.40 -10.69
N GLU A 196 -22.34 -24.30 -9.66
CA GLU A 196 -21.27 -25.26 -9.37
C GLU A 196 -21.76 -26.58 -8.76
N THR A 197 -22.96 -26.60 -8.19
CA THR A 197 -23.64 -27.85 -7.82
C THR A 197 -24.59 -28.26 -8.95
N PRO A 198 -24.14 -28.92 -10.04
CA PRO A 198 -25.07 -29.61 -10.90
C PRO A 198 -25.75 -30.67 -10.03
N VAL A 199 -27.08 -30.68 -10.07
CA VAL A 199 -27.92 -31.65 -9.39
C VAL A 199 -27.61 -33.03 -9.99
N SER A 200 -26.62 -33.73 -9.44
CA SER A 200 -26.46 -35.19 -9.61
C SER A 200 -27.49 -35.88 -8.73
N CYS A 201 -28.76 -35.75 -9.11
CA CYS A 201 -29.88 -36.53 -8.61
C CYS A 201 -30.88 -36.66 -9.77
N GLU A 202 -30.52 -37.46 -10.77
CA GLU A 202 -31.52 -38.15 -11.58
C GLU A 202 -31.38 -39.65 -11.30
N VAL A 203 -32.43 -40.14 -10.62
CA VAL A 203 -33.06 -41.48 -10.60
C VAL A 203 -32.16 -42.71 -10.81
#